data_AF-A0A7Y2GSJ6-F1
#
_entry.id   AF-A0A7Y2GSJ6-F1
#
_cell.length_a   1.000
_cell.length_b   1.000
_cell.length_c   1.000
_cell.angle_alpha   90.00
_cell.angle_beta   90.00
_cell.angle_gamma   90.00
#
_symmetry.space_group_name_H-M   'P 1'
#
loop_
_entity.id
_entity.type
_entity.pdbx_description
1 polymer ?
#
loop_
_entity_poly.entity_id
_entity_poly.type
_entity_poly.pdbx_seq_one_letter_code
_entity_poly.pdbx_strand_id
1 'polypeptide(L)'
;MSPRLTHFAINTDDVEATQAFYGSVFGWQFREYGPAGFVQIMDESGTAPVGSIQQRRQLLDDAPTLGFECTFGVDDVAAVRERILAAGGRILMEKSTIPNVGHLIAFEDPGGNPALAMQYDPSAE
;
A
#
# COMPACT_ATOMS: atom_id res chain seq x y z
N MET A 1 -6.05 10.97 -14.25
CA MET A 1 -4.85 11.37 -13.50
C MET A 1 -3.64 10.57 -14.02
N SER A 2 -2.46 11.17 -14.16
CA SER A 2 -1.25 10.38 -14.43
C SER A 2 -0.93 9.52 -13.21
N PRO A 3 -0.58 8.22 -13.36
CA PRO A 3 -0.21 7.38 -12.24
C PRO A 3 0.97 7.96 -11.47
N ARG A 4 0.84 8.08 -10.15
CA ARG A 4 1.89 8.55 -9.24
C ARG A 4 1.91 7.67 -8.00
N LEU A 5 3.05 7.59 -7.35
CA LEU A 5 3.11 7.02 -6.00
C LEU A 5 2.24 7.87 -5.08
N THR A 6 1.21 7.28 -4.48
CA THR A 6 0.27 7.99 -3.60
C THR A 6 0.31 7.50 -2.17
N HIS A 7 0.83 6.31 -1.92
CA HIS A 7 0.92 5.71 -0.59
C HIS A 7 2.10 4.74 -0.54
N PHE A 8 2.62 4.52 0.66
CA PHE A 8 3.55 3.43 0.95
C PHE A 8 3.18 2.76 2.28
N ALA A 9 3.43 1.47 2.40
CA ALA A 9 3.31 0.75 3.67
C ALA A 9 4.65 0.13 4.07
N ILE A 10 5.08 0.33 5.31
CA ILE A 10 6.24 -0.33 5.89
C ILE A 10 5.77 -1.66 6.46
N ASN A 11 6.27 -2.76 5.88
CA ASN A 11 5.94 -4.11 6.34
C ASN A 11 6.89 -4.55 7.45
N THR A 12 6.34 -4.90 8.61
CA THR A 12 7.11 -5.25 9.81
C THR A 12 6.48 -6.38 10.63
N ASP A 13 7.30 -7.12 11.35
CA ASP A 13 6.83 -8.16 12.27
C ASP A 13 6.45 -7.58 13.65
N ASP A 14 6.95 -6.38 13.96
CA ASP A 14 6.69 -5.64 15.19
C ASP A 14 6.31 -4.19 14.87
N VAL A 15 5.00 -3.95 14.81
CA VAL A 15 4.40 -2.64 14.47
C VAL A 15 4.71 -1.60 15.54
N GLU A 16 4.78 -1.98 16.82
CA GLU A 16 5.06 -1.06 17.92
C GLU A 16 6.52 -0.61 17.92
N ALA A 17 7.46 -1.54 17.80
CA ALA A 17 8.89 -1.21 17.71
C ALA A 17 9.19 -0.34 16.47
N THR A 18 8.49 -0.59 15.36
CA THR A 18 8.66 0.18 14.12
C THR A 18 8.11 1.60 14.29
N GLN A 19 6.92 1.77 14.90
CA GLN A 19 6.40 3.10 15.24
C GLN A 19 7.36 3.87 16.15
N ALA A 20 7.88 3.22 17.21
CA ALA A 20 8.83 3.84 18.12
C ALA A 20 10.11 4.32 17.39
N PHE A 21 10.63 3.51 16.47
CA PHE A 21 11.79 3.89 15.66
C PHE A 21 11.51 5.10 14.76
N TYR A 22 10.49 5.03 13.90
CA TYR A 22 10.20 6.12 12.95
C TYR A 22 9.72 7.41 13.65
N GLY A 23 8.97 7.27 14.75
CA GLY A 23 8.59 8.38 15.60
C GLY A 23 9.80 9.06 16.25
N SER A 24 10.74 8.28 16.81
CA SER A 24 11.95 8.83 17.43
C SER A 24 12.94 9.44 16.44
N VAL A 25 13.10 8.85 15.26
CA VAL A 25 14.13 9.27 14.29
C VAL A 25 13.63 10.42 13.41
N PHE A 26 12.37 10.37 12.97
CA PHE A 26 11.83 11.31 11.98
C PHE A 26 10.69 12.18 12.52
N GLY A 27 10.26 11.98 13.78
CA GLY A 27 9.16 12.74 14.37
C GLY A 27 7.78 12.36 13.81
N TRP A 28 7.66 11.25 13.09
CA TRP A 28 6.42 10.82 12.47
C TRP A 28 5.30 10.60 13.48
N GLN A 29 4.09 10.98 13.08
CA GLN A 29 2.88 10.81 13.88
C GLN A 29 2.06 9.66 13.31
N PHE A 30 1.37 8.96 14.21
CA PHE A 30 0.68 7.72 13.87
C PHE A 30 -0.77 7.74 14.32
N ARG A 31 -1.64 7.08 13.55
CA ARG A 31 -3.06 6.91 13.89
C ARG A 31 -3.49 5.48 13.59
N GLU A 32 -4.08 4.80 14.58
CA GLU A 32 -4.69 3.49 14.36
C GLU A 32 -5.82 3.59 13.33
N TYR A 33 -5.85 2.65 12.38
CA TYR A 33 -6.85 2.64 11.33
C TYR A 33 -7.09 1.21 10.83
N GLY A 34 -8.35 0.81 10.68
CA GLY A 34 -8.67 -0.52 10.17
C GLY A 34 -8.35 -1.64 11.17
N PRO A 35 -7.92 -2.83 10.71
CA PRO A 35 -7.70 -4.00 11.58
C PRO A 35 -6.44 -3.85 12.44
N ALA A 36 -6.35 -4.70 13.48
CA ALA A 36 -5.16 -4.77 14.33
C ALA A 36 -3.89 -5.03 13.50
N GLY A 37 -2.83 -4.31 13.81
CA GLY A 37 -1.57 -4.37 13.07
C GLY A 37 -1.51 -3.46 11.85
N PHE A 38 -2.45 -2.53 11.66
CA PHE A 38 -2.35 -1.45 10.66
C PHE A 38 -2.41 -0.07 11.32
N VAL A 39 -1.46 0.79 10.98
CA VAL A 39 -1.35 2.14 11.53
C VAL A 39 -1.01 3.12 10.42
N GLN A 40 -1.77 4.22 10.31
CA GLN A 40 -1.49 5.30 9.37
C GLN A 40 -0.35 6.18 9.86
N ILE A 41 0.53 6.56 8.94
CA ILE A 41 1.52 7.62 9.12
C ILE A 41 0.85 8.92 8.67
N MET A 42 0.81 9.91 9.54
CA MET A 42 0.17 11.20 9.26
C MET A 42 1.18 12.20 8.70
N ASP A 43 0.70 13.13 7.89
CA ASP A 43 1.46 14.30 7.46
C ASP A 43 1.82 15.21 8.65
N GLU A 44 2.67 16.22 8.42
CA GLU A 44 3.11 17.16 9.47
C GLU A 44 1.95 17.89 10.15
N SER A 45 0.83 18.09 9.43
CA SER A 45 -0.37 18.73 9.98
C SER A 45 -1.25 17.79 10.81
N GLY A 46 -1.01 16.48 10.74
CA GLY A 46 -1.82 15.46 11.39
C GLY A 46 -3.21 15.26 10.74
N THR A 47 -3.45 15.81 9.56
CA THR A 47 -4.77 15.84 8.92
C THR A 47 -4.94 14.77 7.85
N ALA A 48 -3.86 14.38 7.16
CA ALA A 48 -3.92 13.44 6.06
C ALA A 48 -2.92 12.27 6.23
N PRO A 49 -3.30 11.02 5.90
CA PRO A 49 -2.35 9.92 5.87
C PRO A 49 -1.41 10.06 4.66
N VAL A 50 -0.12 9.79 4.87
CA VAL A 50 0.92 9.80 3.82
C VAL A 50 1.53 8.41 3.58
N GLY A 51 1.26 7.47 4.48
CA GLY A 51 1.74 6.11 4.43
C GLY A 51 1.15 5.28 5.56
N SER A 52 1.66 4.06 5.75
CA SER A 52 1.29 3.21 6.87
C SER A 52 2.46 2.37 7.37
N ILE A 53 2.34 1.87 8.61
CA ILE A 53 3.06 0.71 9.11
C ILE A 53 2.03 -0.42 9.20
N GLN A 54 2.37 -1.60 8.69
CA GLN A 54 1.48 -2.75 8.71
C GLN A 54 2.21 -4.02 9.09
N GLN A 55 1.46 -4.94 9.71
CA GLN A 55 1.91 -6.30 9.96
C GLN A 55 2.37 -6.91 8.64
N ARG A 56 3.55 -7.53 8.65
CA ARG A 56 4.19 -8.09 7.47
C ARG A 56 3.25 -9.04 6.73
N ARG A 57 3.09 -8.79 5.43
CA ARG A 57 2.34 -9.63 4.50
C ARG A 57 3.29 -10.44 3.62
N GLN A 58 2.72 -11.43 2.95
CA GLN A 58 3.35 -12.18 1.86
C GLN A 58 2.57 -11.84 0.58
N LEU A 59 3.14 -10.97 -0.25
CA LEU A 59 2.59 -10.69 -1.59
C LEU A 59 3.15 -11.64 -2.66
N LEU A 60 4.32 -12.22 -2.40
CA LEU A 60 4.94 -13.26 -3.22
C LEU A 60 4.86 -14.57 -2.44
N ASP A 61 4.47 -15.64 -3.13
CA ASP A 61 4.10 -16.94 -2.52
C ASP A 61 5.19 -17.56 -1.63
N ASP A 62 6.46 -17.18 -1.83
CA ASP A 62 7.61 -17.76 -1.13
C ASP A 62 8.50 -16.72 -0.41
N ALA A 63 8.08 -15.45 -0.32
CA ALA A 63 8.91 -14.41 0.28
C ALA A 63 8.11 -13.41 1.14
N PRO A 64 8.56 -13.12 2.36
CA PRO A 64 8.02 -12.00 3.11
C PRO A 64 8.17 -10.70 2.31
N THR A 65 7.15 -9.86 2.28
CA THR A 65 7.30 -8.50 1.76
C THR A 65 8.28 -7.75 2.67
N LEU A 66 9.45 -7.40 2.16
CA LEU A 66 10.48 -6.65 2.88
C LEU A 66 10.45 -5.17 2.46
N GLY A 67 10.66 -4.28 3.43
CA GLY A 67 10.76 -2.83 3.17
C GLY A 67 9.41 -2.17 2.92
N PHE A 68 9.37 -1.36 1.85
CA PHE A 68 8.24 -0.49 1.51
C PHE A 68 7.38 -1.11 0.41
N GLU A 69 6.09 -1.28 0.69
CA GLU A 69 5.07 -1.63 -0.29
C GLU A 69 4.49 -0.35 -0.86
N CYS A 70 4.82 -0.07 -2.12
CA CYS A 70 4.45 1.16 -2.81
C CYS A 70 3.13 1.00 -3.55
N THR A 71 2.26 2.01 -3.44
CA THR A 71 0.97 2.05 -4.11
C THR A 71 0.87 3.21 -5.09
N PHE A 72 0.53 2.90 -6.34
CA PHE A 72 0.27 3.87 -7.38
C PHE A 72 -1.21 4.21 -7.46
N GLY A 73 -1.56 5.49 -7.34
CA GLY A 73 -2.92 5.97 -7.57
C GLY A 73 -3.27 5.94 -9.06
N VAL A 74 -4.42 5.38 -9.42
CA VAL A 74 -4.88 5.21 -10.81
C VAL A 74 -6.36 5.56 -10.95
N ASP A 75 -6.80 5.90 -12.16
CA ASP A 75 -8.22 6.20 -12.41
C ASP A 75 -9.08 4.93 -12.55
N ASP A 76 -8.51 3.87 -13.11
CA ASP A 76 -9.21 2.61 -13.40
C ASP A 76 -8.25 1.43 -13.17
N VAL A 77 -8.54 0.66 -12.12
CA VAL A 77 -7.72 -0.49 -11.73
C VAL A 77 -7.80 -1.64 -12.75
N ALA A 78 -8.94 -1.82 -13.43
CA ALA A 78 -9.12 -2.87 -14.42
C ALA A 78 -8.33 -2.54 -15.70
N ALA A 79 -8.37 -1.30 -16.17
CA ALA A 79 -7.56 -0.87 -17.31
C ALA A 79 -6.05 -0.93 -17.01
N VAL A 80 -5.65 -0.69 -15.75
CA VAL A 80 -4.24 -0.82 -15.31
C VAL A 80 -3.82 -2.29 -15.26
N ARG A 81 -4.67 -3.18 -14.74
CA ARG A 81 -4.44 -4.63 -14.73
C ARG A 81 -4.08 -5.16 -16.12
N GLU A 82 -4.88 -4.83 -17.13
CA GLU A 82 -4.62 -5.27 -18.50
C GLU A 82 -3.29 -4.72 -19.06
N ARG A 83 -2.94 -3.47 -18.73
CA ARG A 83 -1.67 -2.88 -19.13
C ARG A 83 -0.46 -3.54 -18.46
N ILE A 84 -0.58 -3.92 -17.19
CA ILE A 84 0.46 -4.66 -16.46
C ILE A 84 0.74 -5.99 -17.15
N LEU A 85 -0.31 -6.76 -17.44
CA LEU A 85 -0.19 -8.06 -18.13
C LEU A 85 0.42 -7.90 -19.52
N ALA A 86 -0.06 -6.93 -20.30
CA ALA A 86 0.47 -6.66 -21.64
C ALA A 86 1.95 -6.21 -21.63
N ALA A 87 2.42 -5.59 -20.54
CA ALA A 87 3.80 -5.17 -20.34
C ALA A 87 4.71 -6.27 -19.75
N GLY A 88 4.19 -7.48 -19.53
CA GLY A 88 4.95 -8.62 -18.99
C GLY A 88 5.03 -8.66 -17.46
N GLY A 89 4.21 -7.88 -16.75
CA GLY A 89 4.03 -8.01 -15.31
C GLY A 89 3.06 -9.14 -14.95
N ARG A 90 2.96 -9.45 -13.65
CA ARG A 90 2.06 -10.46 -13.11
C ARG A 90 1.09 -9.86 -12.11
N ILE A 91 -0.13 -10.38 -12.04
CA ILE A 91 -1.08 -10.03 -10.98
C ILE A 91 -0.85 -10.99 -9.80
N LEU A 92 -0.56 -10.41 -8.63
CA LEU A 92 -0.33 -11.13 -7.38
C LEU A 92 -1.62 -11.22 -6.56
N MET A 93 -2.45 -10.19 -6.62
CA MET A 93 -3.75 -10.15 -5.98
C MET A 93 -4.75 -9.50 -6.94
N GLU A 94 -5.84 -10.21 -7.21
CA GLU A 94 -6.96 -9.69 -8.00
C GLU A 94 -7.65 -8.53 -7.27
N LYS A 95 -8.54 -7.83 -7.99
CA LYS A 95 -9.20 -6.63 -7.48
C LYS A 95 -9.87 -6.91 -6.13
N SER A 96 -9.42 -6.19 -5.11
CA SER A 96 -10.01 -6.16 -3.78
C SER A 96 -10.60 -4.79 -3.50
N THR A 97 -11.68 -4.72 -2.73
CA THR A 97 -12.31 -3.45 -2.32
C THR A 97 -11.98 -3.18 -0.86
N ILE A 98 -11.55 -1.96 -0.57
CA ILE A 98 -11.48 -1.41 0.78
C ILE A 98 -12.65 -0.43 0.93
N PRO A 99 -13.66 -0.75 1.76
CA PRO A 99 -14.84 0.11 1.93
C PRO A 99 -14.46 1.55 2.28
N ASN A 100 -15.11 2.51 1.62
CA ASN A 100 -14.89 3.95 1.74
C ASN A 100 -13.49 4.46 1.31
N VAL A 101 -12.65 3.61 0.73
CA VAL A 101 -11.32 4.00 0.25
C VAL A 101 -11.19 3.78 -1.26
N GLY A 102 -11.57 2.59 -1.75
CA GLY A 102 -11.54 2.28 -3.17
C GLY A 102 -11.17 0.83 -3.50
N HIS A 103 -10.63 0.62 -4.70
CA HIS A 103 -10.28 -0.70 -5.23
C HIS A 103 -8.79 -0.83 -5.51
N LEU A 104 -8.18 -1.92 -5.06
CA LEU A 104 -6.77 -2.20 -5.29
C LEU A 104 -6.52 -3.53 -5.97
N ILE A 105 -5.37 -3.62 -6.65
CA ILE A 105 -4.71 -4.86 -7.08
C ILE A 105 -3.28 -4.86 -6.57
N ALA A 106 -2.68 -6.03 -6.40
CA ALA A 106 -1.23 -6.19 -6.26
C ALA A 106 -0.66 -6.82 -7.51
N PHE A 107 0.52 -6.36 -7.92
CA PHE A 107 1.21 -6.85 -9.09
C PHE A 107 2.72 -6.94 -8.86
N GLU A 108 3.39 -7.69 -9.72
CA GLU A 108 4.83 -7.82 -9.81
C GLU A 108 5.28 -7.27 -11.15
N ASP A 109 6.28 -6.38 -11.15
CA ASP A 109 6.90 -5.89 -12.38
C ASP A 109 7.87 -6.92 -13.00
N PRO A 110 8.36 -6.71 -14.24
CA PRO A 110 9.32 -7.63 -14.86
C PRO A 110 10.66 -7.79 -14.12
N GLY A 111 10.96 -6.90 -13.17
CA GLY A 111 12.15 -6.96 -12.32
C GLY A 111 11.93 -7.75 -11.02
N GLY A 112 10.72 -8.26 -10.77
CA GLY A 112 10.37 -8.98 -9.55
C GLY A 112 9.95 -8.09 -8.38
N ASN A 113 9.64 -6.82 -8.63
CA ASN A 113 9.24 -5.89 -7.57
C ASN A 113 7.72 -5.95 -7.35
N PRO A 114 7.22 -6.29 -6.14
CA PRO A 114 5.81 -6.21 -5.82
C PRO A 114 5.40 -4.75 -5.58
N ALA A 115 4.25 -4.36 -6.12
CA ALA A 115 3.62 -3.05 -5.92
C ALA A 115 2.10 -3.14 -6.01
N LEU A 116 1.41 -2.08 -5.60
CA LEU A 116 -0.05 -1.96 -5.65
C LEU A 116 -0.48 -0.87 -6.64
N ALA A 117 -1.65 -1.04 -7.22
CA ALA A 117 -2.37 0.03 -7.89
C ALA A 117 -3.71 0.24 -7.20
N MET A 118 -4.05 1.49 -6.88
CA MET A 118 -5.25 1.86 -6.14
C MET A 118 -6.08 2.86 -6.95
N GLN A 119 -7.32 2.47 -7.22
CA GLN A 119 -8.36 3.39 -7.68
C GLN A 119 -9.13 3.88 -6.46
N TYR A 120 -8.92 5.15 -6.08
CA TYR A 120 -9.61 5.74 -4.95
C TYR A 120 -11.07 6.02 -5.30
N ASP A 121 -11.99 5.51 -4.48
CA ASP A 121 -13.42 5.71 -4.58
C ASP A 121 -14.00 5.74 -3.15
N PRO A 122 -14.35 6.93 -2.62
CA PRO A 122 -14.88 7.05 -1.28
C PRO A 122 -16.29 6.44 -1.13
N SER A 123 -16.93 6.04 -2.24
CA SER A 123 -18.22 5.35 -2.26
C SER A 123 -18.10 3.85 -2.46
N ALA A 124 -16.88 3.29 -2.49
CA ALA A 124 -16.67 1.86 -2.65
C ALA A 124 -17.20 1.05 -1.46
N GLU A 125 -17.86 -0.07 -1.77
CA GLU A 125 -18.42 -1.05 -0.82
C GLU A 125 -17.90 -2.46 -1.10
#